data_AF-A0AAD4BML7-F1
#
_entry.id   AF-A0AAD4BML7-F1
#
_cell.length_a   1.000
_cell.length_b   1.000
_cell.length_c   1.000
_cell.angle_alpha   90.00
_cell.angle_beta   90.00
_cell.angle_gamma   90.00
#
_symmetry.space_group_name_H-M   'P 1'
#
loop_
_entity.id
_entity.type
_entity.pdbx_description
1 polymer ?
#
loop_
_entity_poly.entity_id
_entity_poly.type
_entity_poly.pdbx_seq_one_letter_code
_entity_poly.pdbx_strand_id
1 'polypeptide(L)'
;PWSSPWYTQRLRDQSNNQAIALLRTLAHSQRQAEATQEVLLQLNRLSFEDATKAVQELRGPRCFTRGSGNSLSLSAGLMTLDDQRQFTLCALVDSGCTGSSIDAGFVKAKGLNVHPLPRPIPVYNADGTLNKGGAITDYVTLKMTIGTHSERITFGVTDLG
;
A
#
# COMPACT_ATOMS: atom_id res chain seq x y z
N PRO A 1 26.94 8.78 7.18
CA PRO A 1 26.45 7.38 7.03
C PRO A 1 26.47 6.96 5.55
N TRP A 2 26.89 5.73 5.25
CA TRP A 2 27.00 5.24 3.88
C TRP A 2 25.63 5.01 3.22
N SER A 3 25.59 5.05 1.88
CA SER A 3 24.36 4.86 1.09
C SER A 3 23.92 3.39 1.09
N SER A 4 22.61 3.14 0.94
CA SER A 4 22.09 1.76 0.87
C SER A 4 22.76 0.89 -0.23
N PRO A 5 23.08 1.40 -1.43
CA PRO A 5 23.85 0.65 -2.43
C PRO A 5 25.22 0.17 -1.93
N TRP A 6 25.93 1.00 -1.15
CA TRP A 6 27.23 0.63 -0.59
C TRP A 6 27.11 -0.55 0.38
N TYR A 7 26.09 -0.53 1.24
CA TYR A 7 25.82 -1.64 2.16
C TYR A 7 25.41 -2.91 1.41
N THR A 8 24.57 -2.82 0.38
CA THR A 8 24.17 -3.97 -0.45
C THR A 8 25.36 -4.68 -1.06
N GLN A 9 26.31 -3.92 -1.62
CA GLN A 9 27.54 -4.48 -2.17
C GLN A 9 28.39 -5.15 -1.07
N ARG A 10 28.57 -4.47 0.07
CA ARG A 10 29.36 -4.99 1.19
C ARG A 10 28.78 -6.26 1.82
N LEU A 11 27.46 -6.42 1.86
CA LEU A 11 26.82 -7.64 2.36
C LEU A 11 27.11 -8.86 1.48
N ARG A 12 27.35 -8.66 0.17
CA ARG A 12 27.70 -9.74 -0.77
C ARG A 12 29.19 -10.10 -0.74
N ASP A 13 30.04 -9.13 -0.45
CA ASP A 13 31.50 -9.28 -0.49
C ASP A 13 32.11 -9.86 0.81
N GLN A 14 31.30 -10.03 1.86
CA GLN A 14 31.76 -10.44 3.19
C GLN A 14 31.40 -11.88 3.52
N SER A 15 32.13 -12.47 4.48
CA SER A 15 31.74 -13.75 5.08
C SER A 15 30.38 -13.62 5.79
N ASN A 16 29.60 -14.70 5.84
CA ASN A 16 28.25 -14.68 6.44
C ASN A 16 28.22 -14.07 7.84
N ASN A 17 29.20 -14.38 8.69
CA ASN A 17 29.27 -13.85 10.06
C ASN A 17 29.49 -12.32 10.08
N GLN A 18 30.36 -11.80 9.21
CA GLN A 18 30.61 -10.37 9.09
C GLN A 18 29.42 -9.64 8.47
N ALA A 19 28.82 -10.22 7.44
CA ALA A 19 27.64 -9.66 6.78
C ALA A 19 26.44 -9.60 7.74
N ILE A 20 26.21 -10.62 8.57
CA ILE A 20 25.17 -10.59 9.61
C ILE A 20 25.46 -9.51 10.66
N ALA A 21 26.71 -9.36 11.10
CA ALA A 21 27.08 -8.30 12.03
C ALA A 21 26.83 -6.91 11.42
N LEU A 22 27.21 -6.71 10.15
CA LEU A 22 26.93 -5.48 9.40
C LEU A 22 25.43 -5.23 9.28
N LEU A 23 24.64 -6.26 8.98
CA LEU A 23 23.18 -6.21 8.89
C LEU A 23 22.54 -5.80 10.23
N ARG A 24 23.09 -6.23 11.38
CA ARG A 24 22.64 -5.78 12.70
C ARG A 24 22.93 -4.31 12.96
N THR A 25 24.08 -3.82 12.50
CA THR A 25 24.45 -2.40 12.69
C THR A 25 23.63 -1.45 11.84
N LEU A 26 23.17 -1.89 10.67
CA LEU A 26 22.35 -1.06 9.77
C LEU A 26 20.86 -1.15 10.11
N ALA A 27 20.38 -2.29 10.62
CA ALA A 27 18.99 -2.45 10.98
C ALA A 27 18.58 -1.45 12.06
N HIS A 28 17.34 -0.96 11.97
CA HIS A 28 16.75 -0.12 13.00
C HIS A 28 16.86 -0.79 14.38
N SER A 29 17.00 -0.01 15.46
CA SER A 29 17.23 -0.53 16.81
C SER A 29 16.20 -1.60 17.24
N GLN A 30 14.95 -1.44 16.84
CA GLN A 30 13.86 -2.39 17.11
C GLN A 30 13.85 -3.63 16.18
N ARG A 31 14.70 -3.66 15.15
CA ARG A 31 14.72 -4.67 14.08
C ARG A 31 16.04 -5.44 14.00
N GLN A 32 17.00 -5.17 14.88
CA GLN A 32 18.30 -5.85 14.88
C GLN A 32 18.19 -7.37 14.98
N ALA A 33 17.11 -7.90 15.58
CA ALA A 33 16.83 -9.34 15.63
C ALA A 33 16.54 -9.96 14.24
N GLU A 34 16.08 -9.16 13.28
CA GLU A 34 15.79 -9.61 11.90
C GLU A 34 17.07 -9.83 11.08
N ALA A 35 18.22 -9.34 11.54
CA ALA A 35 19.50 -9.58 10.91
C ALA A 35 19.98 -11.01 11.18
N THR A 36 19.40 -11.95 10.46
CA THR A 36 19.66 -13.39 10.51
C THR A 36 20.38 -13.85 9.24
N GLN A 37 20.93 -15.06 9.28
CA GLN A 37 21.50 -15.70 8.09
C GLN A 37 20.45 -15.89 6.99
N GLU A 38 19.19 -16.16 7.36
CA GLU A 38 18.11 -16.34 6.40
C GLU A 38 17.83 -15.05 5.61
N VAL A 39 17.70 -13.92 6.30
CA VAL A 39 17.51 -12.60 5.65
C VAL A 39 18.70 -12.26 4.77
N LEU A 40 19.93 -12.54 5.21
CA LEU A 40 21.11 -12.37 4.36
C LEU A 40 21.03 -13.19 3.07
N LEU A 41 20.64 -14.47 3.16
CA LEU A 41 20.48 -15.33 1.99
C LEU A 41 19.37 -14.83 1.05
N GLN A 42 18.27 -14.30 1.59
CA GLN A 42 17.21 -13.67 0.81
C GLN A 42 17.73 -12.43 0.06
N LEU A 43 18.43 -11.52 0.74
CA LEU A 43 19.03 -10.33 0.15
C LEU A 43 20.03 -10.66 -0.98
N ASN A 44 20.78 -11.75 -0.82
CA ASN A 44 21.73 -12.20 -1.83
C ASN A 44 21.07 -12.83 -3.07
N ARG A 45 19.83 -13.31 -2.96
CA ARG A 45 19.04 -13.84 -4.08
C ARG A 45 18.35 -12.74 -4.90
N LEU A 46 18.17 -11.55 -4.33
CA LEU A 46 17.51 -10.43 -5.00
C LEU A 46 18.42 -9.78 -6.05
N SER A 47 17.78 -9.04 -6.98
CA SER A 47 18.51 -8.10 -7.84
C SER A 47 19.24 -7.06 -6.97
N PHE A 48 20.28 -6.41 -7.50
CA PHE A 48 20.99 -5.38 -6.74
C PHE A 48 20.08 -4.20 -6.34
N GLU A 49 19.13 -3.84 -7.21
CA GLU A 49 18.15 -2.79 -6.96
C GLU A 49 17.20 -3.19 -5.83
N ASP A 50 16.63 -4.39 -5.88
CA ASP A 50 15.67 -4.87 -4.87
C ASP A 50 16.35 -5.10 -3.52
N ALA A 51 17.58 -5.62 -3.52
CA ALA A 51 18.38 -5.75 -2.31
C ALA A 51 18.67 -4.38 -1.68
N THR A 52 18.94 -3.36 -2.50
CA THR A 52 19.13 -1.98 -2.04
C THR A 52 17.86 -1.40 -1.40
N LYS A 53 16.70 -1.63 -2.01
CA LYS A 53 15.39 -1.23 -1.44
C LYS A 53 15.12 -1.95 -0.13
N ALA A 54 15.39 -3.25 -0.04
CA ALA A 54 15.21 -4.04 1.17
C ALA A 54 16.16 -3.61 2.30
N VAL A 55 17.43 -3.32 2.00
CA VAL A 55 18.38 -2.75 2.98
C VAL A 55 17.92 -1.38 3.45
N GLN A 56 17.37 -0.54 2.56
CA GLN A 56 16.79 0.74 2.96
C GLN A 56 15.57 0.58 3.88
N GLU A 57 14.73 -0.42 3.62
CA GLU A 57 13.57 -0.77 4.45
C GLU A 57 13.99 -1.20 5.85
N LEU A 58 14.98 -2.10 5.99
CA LEU A 58 15.50 -2.59 7.26
C LEU A 58 16.04 -1.49 8.19
N ARG A 59 16.47 -0.36 7.62
CA ARG A 59 16.93 0.83 8.35
C ARG A 59 15.77 1.63 8.98
N GLY A 60 14.55 1.42 8.51
CA GLY A 60 13.33 2.02 9.05
C GLY A 60 12.75 1.23 10.23
N PRO A 61 11.88 1.86 11.04
CA PRO A 61 11.18 1.18 12.14
C PRO A 61 10.29 0.05 11.60
N ARG A 62 9.82 -0.83 12.50
CA ARG A 62 8.84 -1.87 12.11
C ARG A 62 7.59 -1.19 11.56
N CYS A 63 7.19 -1.54 10.34
CA CYS A 63 5.95 -1.06 9.76
C CYS A 63 4.89 -2.14 9.92
N PHE A 64 3.88 -1.89 10.75
CA PHE A 64 2.68 -2.72 10.83
C PHE A 64 1.47 -1.85 10.54
N THR A 65 0.64 -2.27 9.61
CA THR A 65 -0.70 -1.74 9.43
C THR A 65 -1.62 -2.48 10.40
N ARG A 66 -1.87 -1.89 11.58
CA ARG A 66 -2.74 -2.48 12.61
C ARG A 66 -4.14 -1.87 12.50
N GLY A 67 -5.14 -2.72 12.32
CA GLY A 67 -6.54 -2.34 12.40
C GLY A 67 -7.01 -2.08 13.84
N SER A 68 -8.10 -1.34 14.00
CA SER A 68 -8.79 -1.19 15.27
C SER A 68 -9.98 -2.14 15.31
N GLY A 69 -9.95 -3.16 16.18
CA GLY A 69 -11.01 -4.17 16.21
C GLY A 69 -10.99 -5.07 14.96
N ASN A 70 -12.14 -5.23 14.31
CA ASN A 70 -12.30 -6.07 13.12
C ASN A 70 -12.05 -5.34 11.79
N SER A 71 -11.61 -4.08 11.81
CA SER A 71 -11.41 -3.27 10.60
C SER A 71 -9.99 -2.73 10.52
N LEU A 72 -9.41 -2.77 9.31
CA LEU A 72 -8.12 -2.17 9.02
C LEU A 72 -8.32 -0.85 8.27
N SER A 73 -8.09 0.27 8.94
CA SER A 73 -8.15 1.60 8.32
C SER A 73 -6.75 2.16 8.12
N LEU A 74 -6.49 2.74 6.95
CA LEU A 74 -5.21 3.34 6.57
C LEU A 74 -5.40 4.80 6.17
N SER A 75 -4.51 5.68 6.62
CA SER A 75 -4.45 7.04 6.08
C SER A 75 -3.96 6.96 4.63
N ALA A 76 -4.79 7.46 3.71
CA ALA A 76 -4.50 7.50 2.29
C ALA A 76 -4.61 8.93 1.76
N GLY A 77 -3.70 9.29 0.87
CA GLY A 77 -3.81 10.48 0.04
C GLY A 77 -4.47 10.12 -1.29
N LEU A 78 -5.54 10.79 -1.67
CA LEU A 78 -6.11 10.73 -3.01
C LEU A 78 -5.75 11.98 -3.80
N MET A 79 -5.48 11.81 -5.08
CA MET A 79 -5.21 12.89 -6.01
C MET A 79 -5.99 12.68 -7.30
N THR A 80 -6.74 13.69 -7.71
CA THR A 80 -7.45 13.70 -8.99
C THR A 80 -6.45 13.80 -10.14
N LEU A 81 -6.74 13.13 -11.26
CA LEU A 81 -5.80 13.05 -12.38
C LEU A 81 -5.91 14.25 -13.33
N ASP A 82 -7.07 14.88 -13.37
CA ASP A 82 -7.43 15.99 -14.26
C ASP A 82 -6.99 17.35 -13.72
N ASP A 83 -7.29 17.65 -12.45
CA ASP A 83 -7.04 18.95 -11.83
C ASP A 83 -6.09 18.90 -10.62
N GLN A 84 -5.52 17.72 -10.33
CA GLN A 84 -4.45 17.53 -9.35
C GLN A 84 -4.82 17.93 -7.91
N ARG A 85 -6.12 18.04 -7.58
CA ARG A 85 -6.62 18.24 -6.21
C ARG A 85 -6.28 17.05 -5.34
N GLN A 86 -5.87 17.34 -4.10
CA GLN A 86 -5.47 16.33 -3.13
C GLN A 86 -6.43 16.27 -1.94
N PHE A 87 -6.68 15.06 -1.45
CA PHE A 87 -7.51 14.79 -0.29
C PHE A 87 -6.79 13.78 0.61
N THR A 88 -6.86 13.98 1.92
CA THR A 88 -6.41 12.98 2.89
C THR A 88 -7.64 12.38 3.56
N LEU A 89 -7.70 11.06 3.62
CA LEU A 89 -8.81 10.32 4.21
C LEU A 89 -8.35 9.01 4.82
N CYS A 90 -9.19 8.42 5.66
CA CYS A 90 -9.01 7.05 6.14
C CYS A 90 -9.72 6.09 5.18
N ALA A 91 -8.94 5.24 4.51
CA ALA A 91 -9.45 4.18 3.63
C ALA A 91 -9.60 2.89 4.43
N LEU A 92 -10.74 2.20 4.25
CA LEU A 92 -10.96 0.88 4.81
C LEU A 92 -10.36 -0.18 3.88
N VAL A 93 -9.55 -1.08 4.44
CA VAL A 93 -9.07 -2.26 3.73
C VAL A 93 -10.08 -3.38 3.95
N ASP A 94 -10.74 -3.79 2.88
CA ASP A 94 -11.73 -4.86 2.90
C ASP A 94 -11.27 -6.00 1.98
N SER A 95 -10.90 -7.13 2.57
CA SER A 95 -10.54 -8.35 1.83
C SER A 95 -11.75 -9.09 1.26
N GLY A 96 -12.97 -8.70 1.66
CA GLY A 96 -14.23 -9.26 1.15
C GLY A 96 -14.71 -8.61 -0.14
N CYS A 97 -14.06 -7.54 -0.61
CA CYS A 97 -14.46 -6.84 -1.81
C CYS A 97 -13.67 -7.30 -3.05
N THR A 98 -14.37 -7.50 -4.17
CA THR A 98 -13.74 -7.89 -5.45
C THR A 98 -13.06 -6.72 -6.16
N GLY A 99 -13.36 -5.49 -5.76
CA GLY A 99 -12.83 -4.28 -6.38
C GLY A 99 -12.72 -3.12 -5.39
N SER A 100 -12.11 -2.02 -5.82
CA SER A 100 -12.07 -0.80 -5.03
C SER A 100 -13.34 0.03 -5.27
N SER A 101 -13.88 0.61 -4.21
CA SER A 101 -15.10 1.43 -4.26
C SER A 101 -14.91 2.76 -3.53
N ILE A 102 -15.65 3.77 -3.95
CA ILE A 102 -15.65 5.10 -3.34
C ILE A 102 -17.09 5.57 -3.09
N ASP A 103 -17.28 6.24 -1.97
CA ASP A 103 -18.59 6.75 -1.55
C ASP A 103 -19.13 7.82 -2.54
N ALA A 104 -20.36 7.62 -2.99
CA ALA A 104 -21.05 8.54 -3.90
C ALA A 104 -21.28 9.93 -3.26
N GLY A 105 -21.51 9.99 -1.95
CA GLY A 105 -21.63 11.24 -1.20
C GLY A 105 -20.33 12.06 -1.24
N PHE A 106 -19.19 11.42 -1.01
CA PHE A 106 -17.86 12.01 -1.10
C PHE A 106 -17.57 12.53 -2.51
N VAL A 107 -17.83 11.71 -3.53
CA VAL A 107 -17.66 12.10 -4.95
C VAL A 107 -18.45 13.38 -5.25
N LYS A 108 -19.72 13.42 -4.85
CA LYS A 108 -20.60 14.58 -5.06
C LYS A 108 -20.14 15.80 -4.26
N ALA A 109 -19.80 15.63 -2.99
CA ALA A 109 -19.37 16.71 -2.10
C ALA A 109 -18.05 17.34 -2.53
N LYS A 110 -17.16 16.55 -3.13
CA LYS A 110 -15.88 17.04 -3.67
C LYS A 110 -15.96 17.43 -5.14
N GLY A 111 -17.07 17.20 -5.83
CA GLY A 111 -17.20 17.49 -7.26
C GLY A 111 -16.12 16.76 -8.07
N LEU A 112 -15.99 15.46 -7.85
CA LEU A 112 -15.06 14.64 -8.63
C LEU A 112 -15.70 14.30 -9.98
N ASN A 113 -14.88 14.34 -11.03
CA ASN A 113 -15.32 13.93 -12.36
C ASN A 113 -15.41 12.41 -12.42
N VAL A 114 -16.58 11.90 -12.76
CA VAL A 114 -16.87 10.46 -12.91
C VAL A 114 -17.12 10.11 -14.36
N HIS A 115 -16.91 8.84 -14.69
CA HIS A 115 -17.15 8.29 -16.01
C HIS A 115 -18.19 7.17 -15.92
N PRO A 116 -19.19 7.14 -16.83
CA PRO A 116 -20.17 6.08 -16.83
C PRO A 116 -19.53 4.76 -17.23
N LEU A 117 -19.97 3.67 -16.58
CA LEU A 117 -19.66 2.32 -17.00
C LEU A 117 -20.47 1.96 -18.25
N PRO A 118 -19.91 1.17 -19.19
CA PRO A 118 -20.65 0.68 -20.35
C PRO A 118 -21.90 -0.13 -19.97
N ARG A 119 -21.89 -0.76 -18.79
CA ARG A 119 -23.02 -1.49 -18.20
C ARG A 119 -22.99 -1.35 -16.68
N PRO A 120 -24.14 -1.15 -16.02
CA PRO A 120 -24.22 -1.18 -14.56
C PRO A 120 -23.76 -2.52 -13.97
N ILE A 121 -22.99 -2.48 -12.89
CA ILE A 121 -22.52 -3.66 -12.16
C ILE A 121 -23.37 -3.82 -10.90
N PRO A 122 -24.18 -4.90 -10.78
CA PRO A 122 -24.97 -5.13 -9.58
C PRO A 122 -24.04 -5.41 -8.38
N VAL A 123 -24.28 -4.73 -7.27
CA VAL A 123 -23.56 -4.96 -6.02
C VAL A 123 -24.41 -5.86 -5.14
N TYR A 124 -23.79 -6.93 -4.64
CA TYR A 124 -24.42 -7.85 -3.70
C TYR A 124 -23.74 -7.71 -2.34
N ASN A 125 -24.55 -7.66 -1.28
CA ASN A 125 -24.07 -7.73 0.08
C ASN A 125 -23.60 -9.16 0.40
N ALA A 126 -22.92 -9.34 1.54
CA ALA A 126 -22.43 -10.65 1.98
C ALA A 126 -23.54 -11.70 2.19
N ASP A 127 -24.77 -11.25 2.45
CA ASP A 127 -25.96 -12.12 2.57
C ASP A 127 -26.60 -12.48 1.20
N GLY A 128 -26.02 -12.01 0.09
CA GLY A 128 -26.49 -12.25 -1.27
C GLY A 128 -27.61 -11.32 -1.74
N THR A 129 -28.08 -10.40 -0.89
CA THR A 129 -29.07 -9.39 -1.28
C THR A 129 -28.44 -8.28 -2.12
N LEU A 130 -29.24 -7.60 -2.93
CA LEU A 130 -28.76 -6.41 -3.66
C LEU A 130 -28.48 -5.26 -2.69
N ASN A 131 -27.38 -4.55 -2.92
CA ASN A 131 -27.05 -3.35 -2.17
C ASN A 131 -28.15 -2.29 -2.35
N LYS A 132 -28.50 -1.59 -1.26
CA LYS A 132 -29.54 -0.55 -1.26
C LYS A 132 -29.18 0.67 -2.11
N GLY A 133 -27.88 0.96 -2.24
CA GLY A 133 -27.33 1.97 -3.14
C GLY A 133 -27.47 1.63 -4.61
N GLY A 134 -27.93 0.42 -4.93
CA GLY A 134 -28.13 -0.05 -6.30
C GLY A 134 -26.86 -0.54 -6.96
N ALA A 135 -26.89 -0.59 -8.29
CA ALA A 135 -25.75 -0.98 -9.10
C ALA A 135 -24.72 0.14 -9.19
N ILE A 136 -23.44 -0.21 -9.32
CA ILE A 136 -22.40 0.74 -9.71
C ILE A 136 -22.63 1.12 -11.17
N THR A 137 -22.90 2.40 -11.42
CA THR A 137 -23.11 2.95 -12.77
C THR A 137 -21.93 3.76 -13.26
N ASP A 138 -21.11 4.26 -12.35
CA ASP A 138 -20.04 5.20 -12.63
C ASP A 138 -18.75 4.77 -11.93
N TYR A 139 -17.62 5.22 -12.47
CA TYR A 139 -16.31 5.02 -11.88
C TYR A 139 -15.51 6.32 -11.87
N VAL A 140 -14.50 6.37 -11.01
CA VAL A 140 -13.49 7.43 -11.00
C VAL A 140 -12.11 6.82 -10.84
N THR A 141 -11.13 7.32 -11.58
CA THR A 141 -9.74 6.91 -11.45
C THR A 141 -8.96 7.99 -10.73
N LEU A 142 -8.35 7.65 -9.59
CA LEU A 142 -7.59 8.56 -8.75
C LEU A 142 -6.20 7.99 -8.51
N LYS A 143 -5.22 8.86 -8.29
CA LYS A 143 -3.92 8.43 -7.75
C LYS A 143 -4.05 8.31 -6.24
N MET A 144 -3.96 7.11 -5.70
CA MET A 144 -3.93 6.85 -4.27
C MET A 144 -2.50 6.71 -3.78
N THR A 145 -2.20 7.26 -2.62
CA THR A 145 -0.90 7.15 -1.95
C THR A 145 -1.08 6.65 -0.52
N ILE A 146 -0.40 5.57 -0.17
CA ILE A 146 -0.32 5.03 1.19
C ILE A 146 1.15 4.94 1.56
N GLY A 147 1.57 5.67 2.60
CA GLY A 147 2.98 5.78 2.96
C GLY A 147 3.81 6.31 1.79
N THR A 148 4.78 5.52 1.33
CA THR A 148 5.66 5.86 0.20
C THR A 148 5.19 5.27 -1.14
N HIS A 149 4.11 4.50 -1.15
CA HIS A 149 3.60 3.85 -2.36
C HIS A 149 2.47 4.67 -2.95
N SER A 150 2.52 4.90 -4.26
CA SER A 150 1.45 5.55 -5.01
C SER A 150 1.08 4.73 -6.23
N GLU A 151 -0.22 4.58 -6.47
CA GLU A 151 -0.76 3.86 -7.61
C GLU A 151 -2.02 4.56 -8.16
N ARG A 152 -2.34 4.35 -9.43
CA ARG A 152 -3.63 4.77 -10.01
C ARG A 152 -4.66 3.67 -9.76
N ILE A 153 -5.73 4.00 -9.06
CA ILE A 153 -6.80 3.06 -8.73
C ILE A 153 -8.10 3.57 -9.33
N THR A 154 -8.84 2.64 -9.95
CA THR A 154 -10.20 2.88 -10.43
C THR A 154 -11.18 2.41 -9.38
N PHE A 155 -11.99 3.34 -8.89
CA PHE A 155 -13.02 3.10 -7.89
C PHE A 155 -14.40 3.07 -8.55
N GLY A 156 -15.18 2.03 -8.26
CA GLY A 156 -16.61 2.06 -8.55
C GLY A 156 -17.32 3.02 -7.60
N VAL A 157 -18.15 3.91 -8.14
CA VAL A 157 -18.93 4.86 -7.34
C VAL A 157 -20.18 4.14 -6.82
N THR A 158 -20.31 4.05 -5.50
CA THR A 158 -21.44 3.36 -4.86
C THR A 158 -21.75 3.99 -3.51
N ASP A 159 -22.94 3.71 -2.99
CA ASP A 159 -23.28 4.05 -1.61
C ASP A 159 -22.64 3.00 -0.69
N LEU A 160 -21.70 3.43 0.15
CA LEU A 160 -20.98 2.54 1.04
C LEU A 160 -21.73 2.26 2.36
N GLY A 161 -22.93 2.83 2.54
CA GLY A 161 -23.81 2.55 3.68
C GLY A 161 -23.58 3.43 4.90
#